data_AF-A0A1Q7DJM7-F1
#
_entry.id   AF-A0A1Q7DJM7-F1
#
_cell.length_a   1.000
_cell.length_b   1.000
_cell.length_c   1.000
_cell.angle_alpha   90.00
_cell.angle_beta   90.00
_cell.angle_gamma   90.00
#
_symmetry.space_group_name_H-M   'P 1'
#
loop_
_entity.id
_entity.type
_entity.pdbx_description
1 polymer ?
#
loop_
_entity_poly.entity_id
_entity_poly.type
_entity_poly.pdbx_seq_one_letter_code
_entity_poly.pdbx_strand_id
1 'polypeptide(L)'
;MNIPNALTISRLAAIPVLMALLLLRFPGHDQVAAALFVVFSLTDTLDGQLARRYGSVSDLGKFLDPLADKLFVLSVLIVLVQEGLVASWVVVVIFSRELIITILRSVAASQGTVISAAPLGKTKTITQMGAVALLILQRPYPILVPLADIAVLVAVAFTLFSGLDYLLRFRYVLGMGDNSPGGHSPLRRLVRDVGTALREQRLTVSVAESCTGGLLGSAFTDQSGSSEYFRGGIVAYSDSVKRDQLGVPPGLLADHGAVSAAVAEAMADGARSRLATDLAVSITCIAGPDSDRSGKPIGLTYVGIASPAGTRSFENTMRGDRWANRRRAAEWALELLLQQVRSGGVEVKTA
;
A
#
# COMPACT_ATOMS: atom_id res chain seq x y z
N MET A 1 -31.00 -6.74 -6.79
CA MET A 1 -29.80 -7.31 -6.12
C MET A 1 -28.74 -7.51 -7.19
N ASN A 2 -27.53 -6.97 -7.03
CA ASN A 2 -26.49 -7.12 -8.05
C ASN A 2 -25.99 -8.57 -8.09
N ILE A 3 -25.64 -9.08 -9.29
CA ILE A 3 -25.17 -10.46 -9.49
C ILE A 3 -24.01 -10.84 -8.54
N PRO A 4 -23.00 -9.99 -8.30
CA PRO A 4 -21.92 -10.31 -7.35
C PRO A 4 -22.43 -10.59 -5.93
N ASN A 5 -23.31 -9.73 -5.40
CA ASN A 5 -23.86 -9.93 -4.05
C ASN A 5 -24.68 -11.22 -3.93
N ALA A 6 -25.37 -11.64 -5.00
CA ALA A 6 -26.12 -12.89 -5.02
C ALA A 6 -25.18 -14.11 -4.91
N LEU A 7 -24.01 -14.06 -5.55
CA LEU A 7 -23.01 -15.11 -5.44
C LEU A 7 -22.46 -15.21 -4.01
N THR A 8 -22.13 -14.09 -3.38
CA THR A 8 -21.65 -14.05 -1.98
C THR A 8 -22.69 -14.61 -1.00
N ILE A 9 -23.95 -14.19 -1.14
CA ILE A 9 -25.05 -14.69 -0.29
C ILE A 9 -25.27 -16.19 -0.53
N SER A 10 -25.17 -16.66 -1.78
CA SER A 10 -25.31 -18.08 -2.09
C SER A 10 -24.22 -18.93 -1.43
N ARG A 11 -22.99 -18.41 -1.32
CA ARG A 11 -21.87 -19.08 -0.62
C ARG A 11 -22.14 -19.20 0.87
N LEU A 12 -22.63 -18.14 1.52
CA LEU A 12 -23.04 -18.17 2.93
C LEU A 12 -24.18 -19.17 3.16
N ALA A 13 -25.17 -19.18 2.27
CA ALA A 13 -26.28 -20.12 2.33
C ALA A 13 -25.86 -21.59 2.07
N ALA A 14 -24.76 -21.81 1.35
CA ALA A 14 -24.21 -23.13 1.11
C ALA A 14 -23.50 -23.73 2.34
N ILE A 15 -23.12 -22.92 3.33
CA ILE A 15 -22.38 -23.40 4.52
C ILE A 15 -23.15 -24.49 5.28
N PRO A 16 -24.42 -24.28 5.71
CA PRO A 16 -25.16 -25.31 6.45
C PRO A 16 -25.39 -26.58 5.61
N VAL A 17 -25.62 -26.41 4.30
CA VAL A 17 -25.81 -27.54 3.38
C VAL A 17 -24.54 -28.37 3.28
N LEU A 18 -23.39 -27.71 3.10
CA LEU A 18 -22.10 -28.38 3.00
C LEU A 18 -21.72 -29.08 4.32
N MET A 19 -21.97 -28.44 5.46
CA MET A 19 -21.77 -29.06 6.77
C MET A 19 -22.68 -30.28 6.95
N ALA A 20 -23.97 -30.18 6.58
CA ALA A 20 -24.90 -31.30 6.66
C ALA A 20 -24.45 -32.47 5.77
N LEU A 21 -23.99 -32.21 4.55
CA LEU A 21 -23.45 -33.25 3.66
C LEU A 21 -22.23 -33.96 4.25
N LEU A 22 -21.33 -33.21 4.91
CA LEU A 22 -20.14 -33.78 5.53
C LEU A 22 -20.45 -34.59 6.81
N LEU A 23 -21.61 -34.34 7.45
CA LEU A 23 -22.02 -34.96 8.72
C LEU A 23 -23.05 -36.11 8.57
N LEU A 24 -23.93 -36.08 7.56
CA LEU A 24 -25.07 -37.02 7.42
C LEU A 24 -24.71 -38.38 6.80
N ARG A 25 -23.49 -38.56 6.28
CA ARG A 25 -22.86 -39.85 5.89
C ARG A 25 -23.74 -40.83 5.08
N PHE A 26 -24.39 -40.38 4.01
CA PHE A 26 -25.09 -41.27 3.05
C PHE A 26 -24.20 -41.60 1.84
N PRO A 27 -24.39 -42.72 1.11
CA PRO A 27 -23.52 -43.09 -0.01
C PRO A 27 -23.33 -41.95 -1.04
N GLY A 28 -22.08 -41.60 -1.34
CA GLY A 28 -21.75 -40.53 -2.30
C GLY A 28 -21.69 -39.11 -1.71
N HIS A 29 -21.98 -38.93 -0.43
CA HIS A 29 -22.05 -37.61 0.21
C HIS A 29 -20.73 -36.81 0.13
N ASP A 30 -19.57 -37.45 0.30
CA ASP A 30 -18.26 -36.78 0.25
C ASP A 30 -17.94 -36.25 -1.15
N GLN A 31 -18.30 -36.98 -2.21
CA GLN A 31 -18.13 -36.53 -3.60
C GLN A 31 -19.02 -35.33 -3.91
N VAL A 32 -20.28 -35.36 -3.45
CA VAL A 32 -21.21 -34.23 -3.59
C VAL A 32 -20.71 -33.01 -2.80
N ALA A 33 -20.22 -33.22 -1.57
CA ALA A 33 -19.64 -32.17 -0.75
C ALA A 33 -18.39 -31.56 -1.40
N ALA A 34 -17.46 -32.37 -1.91
CA ALA A 34 -16.28 -31.90 -2.61
C ALA A 34 -16.64 -31.11 -3.88
N ALA A 35 -17.60 -31.60 -4.67
CA ALA A 35 -18.07 -30.90 -5.87
C ALA A 35 -18.69 -29.54 -5.53
N LEU A 36 -19.58 -29.49 -4.53
CA LEU A 36 -20.18 -28.23 -4.07
C LEU A 36 -19.12 -27.27 -3.52
N PHE A 37 -18.17 -27.77 -2.71
CA PHE A 37 -17.08 -26.97 -2.18
C PHE A 37 -16.26 -26.31 -3.29
N VAL A 38 -15.87 -27.07 -4.32
CA VAL A 38 -15.12 -26.56 -5.47
C VAL A 38 -15.93 -25.53 -6.25
N VAL A 39 -17.21 -25.82 -6.55
CA VAL A 39 -18.08 -24.88 -7.27
C VAL A 39 -18.20 -23.54 -6.54
N PHE A 40 -18.53 -23.56 -5.25
CA PHE A 40 -18.69 -22.34 -4.45
C PHE A 40 -17.37 -21.62 -4.13
N SER A 41 -16.24 -22.34 -4.19
CA SER A 41 -14.91 -21.76 -4.08
C SER A 41 -14.49 -21.06 -5.37
N LEU A 42 -14.84 -21.61 -6.54
CA LEU A 42 -14.56 -21.00 -7.84
C LEU A 42 -15.40 -19.74 -8.10
N THR A 43 -16.62 -19.66 -7.55
CA THR A 43 -17.47 -18.46 -7.71
C THR A 43 -16.84 -17.19 -7.12
N ASP A 44 -15.93 -17.29 -6.16
CA ASP A 44 -15.15 -16.17 -5.59
C ASP A 44 -14.21 -15.52 -6.62
N THR A 45 -13.65 -16.31 -7.51
CA THR A 45 -12.82 -15.73 -8.58
C THR A 45 -13.68 -15.05 -9.64
N LEU A 46 -14.92 -15.51 -9.81
CA LEU A 46 -15.85 -15.02 -10.82
C LEU A 46 -16.59 -13.76 -10.37
N ASP A 47 -17.03 -13.67 -9.12
CA ASP A 47 -17.72 -12.49 -8.57
C ASP A 47 -16.83 -11.23 -8.64
N GLY A 48 -15.54 -11.34 -8.30
CA GLY A 48 -14.58 -10.25 -8.37
C GLY A 48 -14.21 -9.87 -9.80
N GLN A 49 -14.38 -10.77 -10.79
CA GLN A 49 -14.24 -10.43 -12.21
C GLN A 49 -15.49 -9.72 -12.74
N LEU A 50 -16.68 -10.21 -12.37
CA LEU A 50 -17.95 -9.61 -12.75
C LEU A 50 -18.13 -8.21 -12.17
N ALA A 51 -17.82 -8.01 -10.89
CA ALA A 51 -17.92 -6.71 -10.24
C ALA A 51 -17.03 -5.64 -10.93
N ARG A 52 -15.85 -6.04 -11.41
CA ARG A 52 -14.95 -5.18 -12.19
C ARG A 52 -15.46 -4.88 -13.60
N ARG A 53 -16.12 -5.84 -14.25
CA ARG A 53 -16.67 -5.66 -15.61
C ARG A 53 -17.94 -4.82 -15.65
N TYR A 54 -18.80 -4.93 -14.64
CA TYR A 54 -20.09 -4.24 -14.61
C TYR A 54 -20.10 -2.94 -13.79
N GLY A 55 -18.97 -2.55 -13.18
CA GLY A 55 -18.83 -1.31 -12.41
C GLY A 55 -19.71 -1.22 -11.15
N SER A 56 -20.43 -2.29 -10.83
CA SER A 56 -21.45 -2.33 -9.78
C SER A 56 -20.87 -2.91 -8.49
N VAL A 57 -20.12 -2.09 -7.75
CA VAL A 57 -19.56 -2.44 -6.43
C VAL A 57 -20.43 -1.85 -5.33
N SER A 58 -21.09 -2.70 -4.54
CA SER A 58 -21.87 -2.24 -3.38
C SER A 58 -21.03 -2.27 -2.10
N ASP A 59 -21.26 -1.34 -1.17
CA ASP A 59 -20.51 -1.30 0.10
C ASP A 59 -20.80 -2.53 0.98
N LEU A 60 -22.03 -3.04 0.93
CA LEU A 60 -22.41 -4.30 1.57
C LEU A 60 -21.61 -5.48 0.99
N GLY A 61 -21.44 -5.54 -0.35
CA GLY A 61 -20.64 -6.58 -1.00
C GLY A 61 -19.17 -6.54 -0.58
N LYS A 62 -18.56 -5.34 -0.57
CA LYS A 62 -17.16 -5.16 -0.12
C LYS A 62 -16.91 -5.70 1.29
N PHE A 63 -17.91 -5.64 2.18
CA PHE A 63 -17.83 -6.18 3.53
C PHE A 63 -18.14 -7.68 3.61
N LEU A 64 -19.17 -8.14 2.89
CA LEU A 64 -19.61 -9.54 2.93
C LEU A 64 -18.64 -10.48 2.23
N ASP A 65 -17.99 -10.07 1.13
CA ASP A 65 -17.14 -10.98 0.33
C ASP A 65 -15.96 -11.54 1.16
N PRO A 66 -15.15 -10.72 1.86
CA PRO A 66 -14.03 -11.22 2.66
C PRO A 66 -14.45 -11.99 3.91
N LEU A 67 -15.71 -11.86 4.34
CA LEU A 67 -16.29 -12.59 5.46
C LEU A 67 -16.79 -13.97 5.00
N ALA A 68 -17.57 -14.00 3.92
CA ALA A 68 -18.15 -15.20 3.34
C ALA A 68 -17.08 -16.22 2.92
N ASP A 69 -16.02 -15.76 2.26
CA ASP A 69 -14.89 -16.62 1.85
C ASP A 69 -14.26 -17.35 3.06
N LYS A 70 -13.95 -16.61 4.12
CA LYS A 70 -13.32 -17.17 5.33
C LYS A 70 -14.24 -18.12 6.07
N LEU A 71 -15.50 -17.73 6.27
CA LEU A 71 -16.47 -18.57 6.96
C LEU A 71 -16.72 -19.87 6.18
N PHE A 72 -16.82 -19.79 4.85
CA PHE A 72 -17.05 -20.95 4.02
C PHE A 72 -15.94 -22.01 4.16
N VAL A 73 -14.67 -21.61 4.01
CA VAL A 73 -13.56 -22.56 4.12
C VAL A 73 -13.33 -23.00 5.58
N LEU A 74 -13.49 -22.10 6.55
CA LEU A 74 -13.33 -22.42 7.97
C LEU A 74 -14.35 -23.45 8.44
N SER A 75 -15.62 -23.33 8.05
CA SER A 75 -16.67 -24.29 8.42
C SER A 75 -16.33 -25.71 7.96
N VAL A 76 -15.79 -25.88 6.75
CA VAL A 76 -15.35 -27.19 6.24
C VAL A 76 -14.16 -27.71 7.04
N LEU A 77 -13.14 -26.87 7.25
CA LEU A 77 -11.94 -27.25 8.01
C LEU A 77 -12.27 -27.68 9.44
N ILE A 78 -13.23 -27.03 10.11
CA ILE A 78 -13.68 -27.42 11.45
C ILE A 78 -14.24 -28.85 11.45
N VAL A 79 -15.09 -29.19 10.49
CA VAL A 79 -15.64 -30.56 10.38
C VAL A 79 -14.52 -31.56 10.09
N LEU A 80 -13.54 -31.20 9.25
CA LEU A 80 -12.39 -32.07 8.95
C LEU A 80 -11.47 -32.27 10.17
N VAL A 81 -11.31 -31.26 11.03
CA VAL A 81 -10.59 -31.40 12.32
C VAL A 81 -11.35 -32.33 13.26
N GLN A 82 -12.67 -32.16 13.38
CA GLN A 82 -13.51 -33.01 14.22
C GLN A 82 -13.42 -34.49 13.83
N GLU A 83 -13.20 -34.76 12.55
CA GLU A 83 -13.07 -36.09 11.97
C GLU A 83 -11.63 -36.62 11.95
N GLY A 84 -10.68 -35.87 12.54
CA GLY A 84 -9.28 -36.27 12.66
C GLY A 84 -8.49 -36.28 11.35
N LEU A 85 -9.04 -35.69 10.27
CA LEU A 85 -8.41 -35.67 8.94
C LEU A 85 -7.38 -34.56 8.78
N VAL A 86 -7.41 -33.55 9.64
CA VAL A 86 -6.44 -32.46 9.66
C VAL A 86 -6.20 -32.01 11.10
N ALA A 87 -4.95 -31.72 11.45
CA ALA A 87 -4.61 -31.25 12.77
C ALA A 87 -5.14 -29.84 13.03
N SER A 88 -5.62 -29.57 14.25
CA SER A 88 -6.19 -28.27 14.63
C SER A 88 -5.21 -27.10 14.43
N TRP A 89 -3.91 -27.31 14.66
CA TRP A 89 -2.88 -26.29 14.47
C TRP A 89 -2.79 -25.79 13.02
N VAL A 90 -3.08 -26.65 12.03
CA VAL A 90 -3.10 -26.27 10.60
C VAL A 90 -4.18 -25.23 10.36
N VAL A 91 -5.39 -25.48 10.90
CA VAL A 91 -6.52 -24.57 10.78
C VAL A 91 -6.24 -23.26 11.49
N VAL A 92 -5.61 -23.31 12.68
CA VAL A 92 -5.20 -22.10 13.42
C VAL A 92 -4.21 -21.26 12.62
N VAL A 93 -3.20 -21.86 11.99
CA VAL A 93 -2.22 -21.14 11.16
C VAL A 93 -2.91 -20.47 9.96
N ILE A 94 -3.75 -21.22 9.24
CA ILE A 94 -4.50 -20.71 8.10
C ILE A 94 -5.40 -19.54 8.50
N PHE A 95 -6.23 -19.73 9.54
CA PHE A 95 -7.18 -18.73 9.99
C PHE A 95 -6.50 -17.49 10.57
N SER A 96 -5.47 -17.66 11.40
CA SER A 96 -4.74 -16.56 12.01
C SER A 96 -4.10 -15.67 10.94
N ARG A 97 -3.50 -16.27 9.91
CA ARG A 97 -2.91 -15.52 8.79
C ARG A 97 -3.96 -14.72 8.03
N GLU A 98 -5.12 -15.31 7.73
CA GLU A 98 -6.22 -14.62 7.06
C GLU A 98 -6.74 -13.42 7.86
N LEU A 99 -6.87 -13.60 9.18
CA LEU A 99 -7.32 -12.56 10.08
C LEU A 99 -6.29 -11.41 10.13
N ILE A 100 -5.02 -11.72 10.34
CA ILE A 100 -3.92 -10.74 10.41
C ILE A 100 -3.88 -9.90 9.14
N ILE A 101 -3.91 -10.51 7.95
CA ILE A 101 -3.82 -9.76 6.69
C ILE A 101 -5.08 -8.91 6.45
N THR A 102 -6.25 -9.39 6.85
CA THR A 102 -7.50 -8.62 6.75
C THR A 102 -7.43 -7.37 7.62
N ILE A 103 -6.98 -7.51 8.88
CA ILE A 103 -6.80 -6.40 9.80
C ILE A 103 -5.75 -5.42 9.27
N LEU A 104 -4.58 -5.91 8.86
CA LEU A 104 -3.52 -5.08 8.31
C LEU A 104 -3.99 -4.28 7.10
N ARG A 105 -4.76 -4.90 6.20
CA ARG A 105 -5.33 -4.22 5.03
C ARG A 105 -6.34 -3.17 5.42
N SER A 106 -7.19 -3.45 6.41
CA SER A 106 -8.16 -2.50 6.92
C SER A 106 -7.49 -1.28 7.57
N VAL A 107 -6.48 -1.50 8.41
CA VAL A 107 -5.70 -0.43 9.07
C VAL A 107 -4.91 0.39 8.04
N ALA A 108 -4.30 -0.25 7.05
CA ALA A 108 -3.60 0.47 5.99
C ALA A 108 -4.55 1.33 5.14
N ALA A 109 -5.76 0.81 4.86
CA ALA A 109 -6.79 1.54 4.13
C ALA A 109 -7.30 2.76 4.92
N SER A 110 -7.46 2.65 6.25
CA SER A 110 -7.84 3.80 7.09
C SER A 110 -6.75 4.87 7.16
N GLN A 111 -5.49 4.50 6.95
CA GLN A 111 -4.35 5.41 6.82
C GLN A 111 -4.17 5.99 5.40
N GLY A 112 -5.14 5.78 4.49
CA GLY A 112 -5.09 6.30 3.12
C GLY A 112 -4.13 5.54 2.19
N THR A 113 -3.56 4.41 2.64
CA THR A 113 -2.72 3.54 1.80
C THR A 113 -3.54 2.39 1.23
N VAL A 114 -3.85 2.46 -0.07
CA VAL A 114 -4.60 1.39 -0.75
C VAL A 114 -3.64 0.25 -1.09
N ILE A 115 -3.73 -0.84 -0.32
CA ILE A 115 -2.92 -2.03 -0.53
C ILE A 115 -3.47 -2.84 -1.70
N SER A 116 -2.70 -2.90 -2.79
CA SER A 116 -2.96 -3.84 -3.88
C SER A 116 -2.59 -5.27 -3.45
N ALA A 117 -3.40 -6.26 -3.87
CA ALA A 117 -3.17 -7.66 -3.54
C ALA A 117 -1.83 -8.15 -4.13
N ALA A 118 -0.96 -8.73 -3.30
CA ALA A 118 0.29 -9.32 -3.77
C ALA A 118 0.02 -10.56 -4.64
N PRO A 119 0.79 -10.81 -5.72
CA PRO A 119 0.60 -11.97 -6.60
C PRO A 119 0.59 -13.32 -5.85
N LEU A 120 1.39 -13.42 -4.78
CA LEU A 120 1.50 -14.61 -3.92
C LEU A 120 0.21 -14.95 -3.16
N GLY A 121 -0.69 -13.98 -2.99
CA GLY A 121 -1.98 -14.20 -2.33
C GLY A 121 -2.88 -15.17 -3.11
N LYS A 122 -2.80 -15.17 -4.45
CA LYS A 122 -3.61 -16.06 -5.30
C LYS A 122 -3.14 -17.51 -5.24
N THR A 123 -1.83 -17.73 -5.25
CA THR A 123 -1.23 -19.08 -5.19
C THR A 123 -1.66 -19.80 -3.92
N LYS A 124 -1.63 -19.10 -2.78
CA LYS A 124 -2.07 -19.62 -1.48
C LYS A 124 -3.52 -20.10 -1.52
N THR A 125 -4.43 -19.33 -2.13
CA THR A 125 -5.86 -19.67 -2.20
C THR A 125 -6.08 -20.95 -3.01
N ILE A 126 -5.43 -21.08 -4.16
CA ILE A 126 -5.51 -22.28 -5.00
C ILE A 126 -5.00 -23.51 -4.25
N THR A 127 -3.84 -23.40 -3.61
CA THR A 127 -3.26 -24.52 -2.85
C THR A 127 -4.14 -24.94 -1.67
N GLN A 128 -4.77 -23.99 -0.98
CA GLN A 128 -5.65 -24.29 0.15
C GLN A 128 -6.96 -24.94 -0.30
N MET A 129 -7.61 -24.41 -1.35
CA MET A 129 -8.84 -25.00 -1.90
C MET A 129 -8.59 -26.43 -2.40
N GLY A 130 -7.46 -26.65 -3.09
CA GLY A 130 -7.04 -27.99 -3.52
C GLY A 130 -6.83 -28.95 -2.34
N ALA A 131 -6.15 -28.51 -1.29
CA ALA A 131 -5.94 -29.31 -0.08
C ALA A 131 -7.27 -29.69 0.59
N VAL A 132 -8.21 -28.74 0.75
CA VAL A 132 -9.52 -29.01 1.35
C VAL A 132 -10.34 -30.00 0.51
N ALA A 133 -10.35 -29.86 -0.81
CA ALA A 133 -11.03 -30.79 -1.70
C ALA A 133 -10.46 -32.22 -1.59
N LEU A 134 -9.13 -32.35 -1.53
CA LEU A 134 -8.45 -33.63 -1.32
C LEU A 134 -8.75 -34.23 0.06
N LEU A 135 -8.81 -33.41 1.11
CA LEU A 135 -9.17 -33.86 2.46
C LEU A 135 -10.61 -34.37 2.56
N ILE A 136 -11.54 -33.86 1.74
CA ILE A 136 -12.89 -34.41 1.64
C ILE A 136 -12.86 -35.74 0.88
N LEU A 137 -12.19 -35.78 -0.29
CA LEU A 137 -12.18 -36.95 -1.18
C LEU A 137 -11.36 -38.13 -0.64
N GLN A 138 -10.41 -37.93 0.27
CA GLN A 138 -9.67 -39.03 0.87
C GLN A 138 -10.55 -39.94 1.75
N ARG A 139 -11.71 -39.46 2.23
CA ARG A 139 -12.65 -40.26 3.02
C ARG A 139 -13.15 -41.49 2.24
N PRO A 140 -13.74 -41.35 1.04
CA PRO A 140 -14.12 -42.49 0.21
C PRO A 140 -12.95 -43.11 -0.56
N TYR A 141 -11.84 -42.37 -0.75
CA TYR A 141 -10.69 -42.82 -1.55
C TYR A 141 -9.38 -42.76 -0.75
N PRO A 142 -9.07 -43.78 0.08
CA PRO A 142 -7.88 -43.79 0.94
C PRO A 142 -6.54 -43.66 0.19
N ILE A 143 -6.50 -44.00 -1.10
CA ILE A 143 -5.31 -43.80 -1.96
C ILE A 143 -4.90 -42.32 -2.07
N LEU A 144 -5.82 -41.39 -1.81
CA LEU A 144 -5.57 -39.95 -1.86
C LEU A 144 -4.95 -39.40 -0.57
N VAL A 145 -4.91 -40.17 0.54
CA VAL A 145 -4.35 -39.71 1.83
C VAL A 145 -2.96 -39.09 1.70
N PRO A 146 -1.94 -39.76 1.12
CA PRO A 146 -0.60 -39.17 1.02
C PRO A 146 -0.59 -37.89 0.15
N LEU A 147 -1.45 -37.82 -0.86
CA LEU A 147 -1.58 -36.62 -1.70
C LEU A 147 -2.25 -35.47 -0.93
N ALA A 148 -3.26 -35.76 -0.11
CA ALA A 148 -3.93 -34.79 0.74
C ALA A 148 -2.98 -34.22 1.80
N ASP A 149 -2.18 -35.06 2.44
CA ASP A 149 -1.18 -34.64 3.43
C ASP A 149 -0.13 -33.70 2.82
N ILE A 150 0.40 -34.05 1.64
CA ILE A 150 1.33 -33.18 0.90
C ILE A 150 0.65 -31.85 0.53
N ALA A 151 -0.60 -31.89 0.07
CA ALA A 151 -1.35 -30.70 -0.29
C ALA A 151 -1.57 -29.77 0.91
N VAL A 152 -1.88 -30.33 2.10
CA VAL A 152 -1.98 -29.57 3.36
C VAL A 152 -0.64 -28.92 3.71
N LEU A 153 0.46 -29.67 3.64
CA LEU A 153 1.79 -29.12 3.92
C LEU A 153 2.13 -27.97 2.98
N VAL A 154 1.87 -28.12 1.69
CA VAL A 154 2.08 -27.08 0.67
C VAL A 154 1.20 -25.86 0.97
N ALA A 155 -0.08 -26.06 1.31
CA ALA A 155 -0.99 -24.97 1.65
C ALA A 155 -0.51 -24.19 2.89
N VAL A 156 -0.02 -24.88 3.93
CA VAL A 156 0.57 -24.24 5.12
C VAL A 156 1.84 -23.48 4.76
N ALA A 157 2.75 -24.06 3.98
CA ALA A 157 3.99 -23.42 3.56
C ALA A 157 3.72 -22.11 2.79
N PHE A 158 2.81 -22.13 1.82
CA PHE A 158 2.39 -20.92 1.09
C PHE A 158 1.68 -19.92 1.98
N THR A 159 0.87 -20.38 2.94
CA THR A 159 0.22 -19.52 3.93
C THR A 159 1.24 -18.76 4.77
N LEU A 160 2.25 -19.46 5.29
CA LEU A 160 3.32 -18.87 6.09
C LEU A 160 4.19 -17.93 5.26
N PHE A 161 4.65 -18.36 4.07
CA PHE A 161 5.48 -17.54 3.19
C PHE A 161 4.77 -16.26 2.77
N SER A 162 3.49 -16.38 2.38
CA SER A 162 2.70 -15.21 2.01
C SER A 162 2.37 -14.33 3.21
N GLY A 163 2.15 -14.91 4.40
CA GLY A 163 2.00 -14.17 5.65
C GLY A 163 3.24 -13.33 5.97
N LEU A 164 4.44 -13.93 5.84
CA LEU A 164 5.71 -13.25 6.06
C LEU A 164 5.97 -12.15 5.02
N ASP A 165 5.73 -12.39 3.73
CA ASP A 165 5.83 -11.37 2.67
C ASP A 165 4.93 -10.16 2.99
N TYR A 166 3.69 -10.40 3.43
CA TYR A 166 2.80 -9.32 3.88
C TYR A 166 3.35 -8.59 5.11
N LEU A 167 3.76 -9.30 6.16
CA LEU A 167 4.30 -8.67 7.37
C LEU A 167 5.55 -7.83 7.08
N LEU A 168 6.45 -8.30 6.21
CA LEU A 168 7.67 -7.58 5.84
C LEU A 168 7.38 -6.33 5.01
N ARG A 169 6.43 -6.40 4.05
CA ARG A 169 5.98 -5.26 3.24
C ARG A 169 5.29 -4.20 4.09
N PHE A 170 4.49 -4.62 5.08
CA PHE A 170 3.63 -3.72 5.86
C PHE A 170 4.14 -3.48 7.29
N ARG A 171 5.42 -3.74 7.56
CA ARG A 171 6.06 -3.45 8.86
C ARG A 171 5.88 -1.99 9.32
N TYR A 172 5.77 -1.06 8.36
CA TYR A 172 5.58 0.36 8.63
C TYR A 172 4.18 0.67 9.20
N VAL A 173 3.17 -0.13 8.84
CA VAL A 173 1.79 -0.02 9.37
C VAL A 173 1.73 -0.54 10.80
N LEU A 174 2.49 -1.61 11.10
CA LEU A 174 2.57 -2.24 12.41
C LEU A 174 3.43 -1.47 13.42
N GLY A 175 4.04 -0.35 13.04
CA GLY A 175 5.04 0.34 13.87
C GLY A 175 6.33 -0.46 14.10
N MET A 176 6.45 -1.69 13.56
CA MET A 176 7.61 -2.58 13.70
C MET A 176 8.78 -2.21 12.78
N GLY A 177 8.84 -0.95 12.34
CA GLY A 177 9.87 -0.41 11.46
C GLY A 177 10.82 0.59 12.12
N ASP A 178 10.64 0.93 13.40
CA ASP A 178 11.58 1.82 14.11
C ASP A 178 11.58 1.53 15.63
N ASN A 179 12.13 0.38 16.01
CA ASN A 179 12.45 0.05 17.41
C ASN A 179 13.73 0.77 17.83
N SER A 180 13.65 2.08 17.98
CA SER A 180 14.55 2.86 18.83
C SER A 180 13.72 3.44 19.98
N PRO A 181 14.12 3.27 21.25
CA PRO A 181 13.40 3.85 22.38
C PRO A 181 13.43 5.39 22.24
N GLY A 182 12.30 5.97 21.81
CA GLY A 182 12.19 7.35 21.32
C GLY A 182 11.62 7.52 19.90
N GLY A 183 11.04 6.47 19.31
CA GLY A 183 10.60 6.31 17.92
C GLY A 183 9.93 7.50 17.22
N HIS A 184 10.73 8.30 16.52
CA HIS A 184 10.29 9.23 15.49
C HIS A 184 10.80 8.72 14.14
N SER A 185 9.94 8.41 13.18
CA SER A 185 10.34 8.04 11.80
C SER A 185 11.40 9.01 11.24
N PRO A 186 12.35 8.58 10.38
CA PRO A 186 13.40 9.46 9.82
C PRO A 186 12.88 10.80 9.31
N LEU A 187 11.77 10.79 8.56
CA LEU A 187 11.07 11.98 8.08
C LEU A 187 10.68 12.95 9.22
N ARG A 188 10.14 12.44 10.33
CA ARG A 188 9.75 13.23 11.52
C ARG A 188 10.95 13.84 12.23
N ARG A 189 12.07 13.09 12.31
CA ARG A 189 13.32 13.64 12.88
C ARG A 189 13.84 14.78 12.00
N LEU A 190 13.92 14.55 10.69
CA LEU A 190 14.41 15.53 9.72
C LEU A 190 13.55 16.81 9.70
N VAL A 191 12.23 16.70 9.67
CA VAL A 191 11.36 17.89 9.64
C VAL A 191 11.43 18.70 10.94
N ARG A 192 11.57 18.02 12.09
CA ARG A 192 11.81 18.68 13.37
C ARG A 192 13.14 19.43 13.36
N ASP A 193 14.20 18.78 12.89
CA ASP A 193 15.54 19.37 12.87
C ASP A 193 15.61 20.57 11.89
N VAL A 194 14.92 20.48 10.74
CA VAL A 194 14.70 21.62 9.82
C VAL A 194 13.91 22.72 10.50
N GLY A 195 12.80 22.40 11.17
CA GLY A 195 11.97 23.38 11.86
C GLY A 195 12.72 24.14 12.94
N THR A 196 13.55 23.45 13.72
CA THR A 196 14.46 24.09 14.70
C THR A 196 15.43 25.05 14.01
N ALA A 197 16.12 24.60 12.95
CA ALA A 197 17.08 25.44 12.24
C ALA A 197 16.44 26.69 11.59
N LEU A 198 15.24 26.54 11.02
CA LEU A 198 14.49 27.67 10.46
C LEU A 198 14.08 28.67 11.53
N ARG A 199 13.63 28.21 12.71
CA ARG A 199 13.28 29.09 13.84
C ARG A 199 14.49 29.86 14.37
N GLU A 200 15.61 29.17 14.56
CA GLU A 200 16.86 29.78 15.04
C GLU A 200 17.32 30.93 14.12
N GLN A 201 17.15 30.77 12.81
CA GLN A 201 17.52 31.78 11.81
C GLN A 201 16.37 32.72 11.42
N ARG A 202 15.18 32.56 12.00
CA ARG A 202 13.94 33.29 11.66
C ARG A 202 13.59 33.25 10.16
N LEU A 203 13.82 32.11 9.53
CA LEU A 203 13.53 31.89 8.11
C LEU A 203 12.17 31.22 7.90
N THR A 204 11.54 31.55 6.78
CA THR A 204 10.30 30.94 6.31
C THR A 204 10.56 30.01 5.12
N VAL A 205 9.77 28.96 5.01
CA VAL A 205 9.85 27.96 3.95
C VAL A 205 8.48 27.62 3.36
N SER A 206 8.46 27.37 2.06
CA SER A 206 7.33 26.81 1.33
C SER A 206 7.73 25.59 0.52
N VAL A 207 6.76 24.81 0.04
CA VAL A 207 7.03 23.59 -0.75
C VAL A 207 6.24 23.52 -2.05
N ALA A 208 6.84 22.93 -3.09
CA ALA A 208 6.19 22.57 -4.35
C ALA A 208 6.27 21.05 -4.58
N GLU A 209 5.14 20.36 -4.52
CA GLU A 209 5.12 18.89 -4.59
C GLU A 209 4.48 18.39 -5.88
N SER A 210 5.11 17.43 -6.56
CA SER A 210 4.48 16.67 -7.63
C SER A 210 4.17 15.25 -7.15
N CYS A 211 5.10 14.31 -7.33
CA CYS A 211 4.88 12.89 -7.03
C CYS A 211 4.67 12.57 -5.54
N THR A 212 5.15 13.41 -4.62
CA THR A 212 4.96 13.24 -3.17
C THR A 212 3.56 13.59 -2.71
N GLY A 213 2.81 14.40 -3.48
CA GLY A 213 1.36 14.56 -3.33
C GLY A 213 0.91 15.13 -2.00
N GLY A 214 1.68 16.02 -1.37
CA GLY A 214 1.37 16.64 -0.08
C GLY A 214 2.09 16.03 1.11
N LEU A 215 2.90 14.99 0.90
CA LEU A 215 3.65 14.30 1.97
C LEU A 215 4.66 15.23 2.67
N LEU A 216 5.35 16.09 1.92
CA LEU A 216 6.32 17.00 2.50
C LEU A 216 5.61 18.12 3.29
N GLY A 217 4.55 18.70 2.72
CA GLY A 217 3.72 19.68 3.40
C GLY A 217 3.08 19.12 4.67
N SER A 218 2.54 17.90 4.62
CA SER A 218 1.97 17.25 5.80
C SER A 218 3.01 17.01 6.90
N ALA A 219 4.25 16.66 6.51
CA ALA A 219 5.33 16.47 7.47
C ALA A 219 5.65 17.77 8.23
N PHE A 220 5.63 18.93 7.54
CA PHE A 220 5.79 20.22 8.20
C PHE A 220 4.62 20.53 9.14
N THR A 221 3.37 20.34 8.69
CA THR A 221 2.19 20.66 9.52
C THR A 221 1.98 19.72 10.70
N ASP A 222 2.52 18.49 10.65
CA ASP A 222 2.55 17.55 11.77
C ASP A 222 3.41 18.06 12.94
N GLN A 223 4.35 18.98 12.70
CA GLN A 223 5.19 19.56 13.73
C GLN A 223 4.46 20.74 14.41
N SER A 224 4.30 20.65 15.73
CA SER A 224 3.68 21.72 16.51
C SER A 224 4.45 23.05 16.39
N GLY A 225 3.70 24.14 16.20
CA GLY A 225 4.20 25.50 15.96
C GLY A 225 4.86 25.72 14.60
N SER A 226 4.66 24.81 13.64
CA SER A 226 5.15 24.97 12.26
C SER A 226 4.68 26.24 11.57
N SER A 227 3.57 26.84 12.02
CA SER A 227 3.06 28.13 11.52
C SER A 227 4.05 29.30 11.62
N GLU A 228 5.06 29.21 12.48
CA GLU A 228 6.12 30.22 12.61
C GLU A 228 7.01 30.31 11.37
N TYR A 229 7.31 29.17 10.74
CA TYR A 229 8.30 29.08 9.64
C TYR A 229 7.72 28.45 8.36
N PHE A 230 6.70 27.62 8.42
CA PHE A 230 6.09 26.99 7.24
C PHE A 230 4.90 27.81 6.75
N ARG A 231 4.97 28.33 5.53
CA ARG A 231 3.87 29.14 4.94
C ARG A 231 2.84 28.32 4.17
N GLY A 232 3.19 27.11 3.76
CA GLY A 232 2.31 26.23 3.00
C GLY A 232 3.01 25.64 1.79
N GLY A 233 2.23 25.07 0.89
CA GLY A 233 2.76 24.47 -0.32
C GLY A 233 1.74 24.32 -1.44
N ILE A 234 2.27 24.07 -2.63
CA ILE A 234 1.51 23.89 -3.86
C ILE A 234 1.75 22.46 -4.36
N VAL A 235 0.68 21.67 -4.47
CA VAL A 235 0.74 20.33 -5.06
C VAL A 235 0.46 20.43 -6.57
N ALA A 236 1.53 20.43 -7.37
CA ALA A 236 1.51 20.58 -8.83
C ALA A 236 1.76 19.25 -9.55
N TYR A 237 0.79 18.34 -9.49
CA TYR A 237 0.92 17.00 -10.10
C TYR A 237 0.95 17.05 -11.62
N SER A 238 0.02 17.77 -12.27
CA SER A 238 -0.04 17.91 -13.73
C SER A 238 0.80 19.09 -14.24
N ASP A 239 1.14 19.04 -15.53
CA ASP A 239 1.88 20.11 -16.22
C ASP A 239 1.10 21.43 -16.23
N SER A 240 -0.23 21.38 -16.33
CA SER A 240 -1.08 22.57 -16.22
C SER A 240 -0.92 23.24 -14.86
N VAL A 241 -0.95 22.48 -13.76
CA VAL A 241 -0.80 23.06 -12.41
C VAL A 241 0.62 23.61 -12.20
N LYS A 242 1.66 22.95 -12.74
CA LYS A 242 3.04 23.48 -12.70
C LYS A 242 3.14 24.84 -13.39
N ARG A 243 2.53 24.98 -14.56
CA ARG A 243 2.51 26.25 -15.30
C ARG A 243 1.67 27.31 -14.58
N ASP A 244 0.44 26.98 -14.22
CA ASP A 244 -0.54 27.99 -13.79
C ASP A 244 -0.25 28.43 -12.33
N GLN A 245 0.09 27.48 -11.44
CA GLN A 245 0.29 27.74 -10.01
C GLN A 245 1.74 27.99 -9.60
N LEU A 246 2.72 27.47 -10.34
CA LEU A 246 4.15 27.68 -10.05
C LEU A 246 4.87 28.51 -11.12
N GLY A 247 4.21 28.88 -12.22
CA GLY A 247 4.85 29.69 -13.26
C GLY A 247 5.91 28.94 -14.07
N VAL A 248 5.92 27.60 -14.06
CA VAL A 248 6.88 26.81 -14.82
C VAL A 248 6.71 27.11 -16.32
N PRO A 249 7.76 27.56 -17.03
CA PRO A 249 7.67 27.87 -18.45
C PRO A 249 7.25 26.65 -19.28
N PRO A 250 6.31 26.81 -20.25
CA PRO A 250 5.88 25.71 -21.12
C PRO A 250 7.04 25.06 -21.90
N GLY A 251 8.03 25.87 -22.31
CA GLY A 251 9.22 25.39 -23.02
C GLY A 251 10.02 24.36 -22.21
N LEU A 252 10.21 24.59 -20.90
CA LEU A 252 10.94 23.62 -20.05
C LEU A 252 10.21 22.27 -19.95
N LEU A 253 8.88 22.29 -19.89
CA LEU A 253 8.07 21.07 -19.85
C LEU A 253 8.13 20.32 -21.19
N ALA A 254 8.12 21.04 -22.32
CA ALA A 254 8.24 20.45 -23.64
C ALA A 254 9.64 19.87 -23.90
N ASP A 255 10.69 20.60 -23.55
CA ASP A 255 12.07 20.25 -23.91
C ASP A 255 12.67 19.22 -22.96
N HIS A 256 12.33 19.26 -21.67
CA HIS A 256 12.97 18.42 -20.64
C HIS A 256 12.01 17.46 -19.95
N GLY A 257 10.69 17.63 -20.12
CA GLY A 257 9.66 16.90 -19.38
C GLY A 257 9.54 17.31 -17.91
N ALA A 258 8.43 16.92 -17.29
CA ALA A 258 8.06 17.30 -15.92
C ALA A 258 9.04 16.82 -14.83
N VAL A 259 9.83 15.78 -15.11
CA VAL A 259 10.84 15.24 -14.18
C VAL A 259 12.23 15.60 -14.71
N SER A 260 12.69 16.80 -14.38
CA SER A 260 13.99 17.34 -14.81
C SER A 260 14.51 18.38 -13.81
N ALA A 261 15.81 18.64 -13.86
CA ALA A 261 16.49 19.69 -13.09
C ALA A 261 15.82 21.06 -13.27
N ALA A 262 15.65 21.49 -14.53
CA ALA A 262 15.09 22.80 -14.87
C ALA A 262 13.66 22.99 -14.36
N VAL A 263 12.82 21.94 -14.43
CA VAL A 263 11.45 21.99 -13.89
C VAL A 263 11.46 22.01 -12.35
N ALA A 264 12.36 21.27 -11.70
CA ALA A 264 12.49 21.32 -10.25
C ALA A 264 12.89 22.72 -9.77
N GLU A 265 13.85 23.38 -10.42
CA GLU A 265 14.26 24.75 -10.09
C GLU A 265 13.10 25.74 -10.29
N ALA A 266 12.46 25.71 -11.46
CA ALA A 266 11.31 26.57 -11.74
C ALA A 266 10.14 26.36 -10.76
N MET A 267 9.90 25.12 -10.32
CA MET A 267 8.90 24.82 -9.29
C MET A 267 9.28 25.41 -7.92
N ALA A 268 10.57 25.37 -7.54
CA ALA A 268 11.04 25.92 -6.27
C ALA A 268 10.96 27.46 -6.28
N ASP A 269 11.40 28.10 -7.36
CA ASP A 269 11.26 29.55 -7.56
C ASP A 269 9.80 29.99 -7.52
N GLY A 270 8.95 29.26 -8.24
CA GLY A 270 7.51 29.47 -8.25
C GLY A 270 6.90 29.45 -6.85
N ALA A 271 7.21 28.44 -6.05
CA ALA A 271 6.70 28.34 -4.68
C ALA A 271 7.23 29.49 -3.81
N ARG A 272 8.53 29.77 -3.87
CA ARG A 272 9.16 30.84 -3.09
C ARG A 272 8.51 32.20 -3.36
N SER A 273 8.34 32.54 -4.63
CA SER A 273 7.75 33.81 -5.05
C SER A 273 6.25 33.90 -4.74
N ARG A 274 5.47 32.84 -4.99
CA ARG A 274 4.00 32.86 -4.79
C ARG A 274 3.61 32.86 -3.31
N LEU A 275 4.39 32.21 -2.45
CA LEU A 275 4.13 32.11 -1.02
C LEU A 275 4.96 33.08 -0.18
N ALA A 276 5.76 33.93 -0.83
CA ALA A 276 6.59 34.96 -0.21
C ALA A 276 7.46 34.42 0.95
N THR A 277 8.20 33.35 0.69
CA THR A 277 9.08 32.71 1.67
C THR A 277 10.56 32.99 1.42
N ASP A 278 11.38 32.85 2.46
CA ASP A 278 12.83 32.99 2.33
C ASP A 278 13.41 31.83 1.52
N LEU A 279 12.92 30.62 1.79
CA LEU A 279 13.32 29.37 1.13
C LEU A 279 12.10 28.68 0.49
N ALA A 280 12.35 27.88 -0.54
CA ALA A 280 11.37 26.90 -1.01
C ALA A 280 12.03 25.62 -1.48
N VAL A 281 11.31 24.50 -1.33
CA VAL A 281 11.76 23.19 -1.78
C VAL A 281 10.75 22.59 -2.75
N SER A 282 11.22 22.10 -3.88
CA SER A 282 10.39 21.39 -4.86
C SER A 282 10.76 19.92 -4.97
N ILE A 283 9.79 19.08 -5.32
CA ILE A 283 10.03 17.66 -5.65
C ILE A 283 9.27 17.28 -6.92
N THR A 284 10.00 16.74 -7.90
CA THR A 284 9.42 16.06 -9.07
C THR A 284 10.09 14.71 -9.31
N CYS A 285 9.31 13.66 -9.56
CA CYS A 285 9.85 12.31 -9.69
C CYS A 285 8.93 11.34 -10.45
N ILE A 286 9.52 10.24 -10.91
CA ILE A 286 8.82 9.07 -11.47
C ILE A 286 8.70 8.02 -10.37
N ALA A 287 7.67 8.08 -9.53
CA ALA A 287 7.58 7.20 -8.37
C ALA A 287 7.35 5.70 -8.72
N GLY A 288 6.81 5.39 -9.91
CA GLY A 288 6.42 4.03 -10.32
C GLY A 288 4.99 3.65 -9.90
N PRO A 289 4.54 2.40 -10.17
CA PRO A 289 5.29 1.34 -10.85
C PRO A 289 5.39 1.55 -12.37
N ASP A 290 4.55 2.39 -12.95
CA ASP A 290 4.60 2.71 -14.37
C ASP A 290 5.64 3.80 -14.64
N SER A 291 6.25 3.76 -15.83
CA SER A 291 7.07 4.87 -16.32
C SER A 291 6.19 6.03 -16.79
N ASP A 292 6.79 7.21 -16.91
CA ASP A 292 6.15 8.39 -17.52
C ASP A 292 6.27 8.41 -19.06
N ARG A 293 6.69 7.29 -19.68
CA ARG A 293 6.94 7.13 -21.12
C ARG A 293 8.05 8.03 -21.70
N SER A 294 8.81 8.74 -20.85
CA SER A 294 9.93 9.57 -21.29
C SER A 294 11.23 8.78 -21.51
N GLY A 295 11.25 7.49 -21.16
CA GLY A 295 12.46 6.64 -21.16
C GLY A 295 13.33 6.78 -19.91
N LYS A 296 12.98 7.69 -18.99
CA LYS A 296 13.67 7.87 -17.70
C LYS A 296 13.35 6.74 -16.71
N PRO A 297 14.28 6.37 -15.81
CA PRO A 297 14.08 5.25 -14.90
C PRO A 297 13.05 5.56 -13.80
N ILE A 298 12.31 4.52 -13.40
CA ILE A 298 11.46 4.57 -12.20
C ILE A 298 12.35 4.85 -10.98
N GLY A 299 11.90 5.77 -10.12
CA GLY A 299 12.61 6.23 -8.95
C GLY A 299 13.41 7.52 -9.18
N LEU A 300 13.62 7.95 -10.43
CA LEU A 300 14.29 9.22 -10.73
C LEU A 300 13.56 10.38 -10.08
N THR A 301 14.29 11.15 -9.28
CA THR A 301 13.79 12.24 -8.44
C THR A 301 14.71 13.45 -8.58
N TYR A 302 14.12 14.61 -8.83
CA TYR A 302 14.77 15.90 -8.70
C TYR A 302 14.20 16.68 -7.53
N VAL A 303 15.09 17.28 -6.74
CA VAL A 303 14.76 18.22 -5.67
C VAL A 303 15.32 19.58 -6.05
N GLY A 304 14.49 20.61 -6.09
CA GLY A 304 14.92 22.01 -6.26
C GLY A 304 14.91 22.73 -4.92
N ILE A 305 15.91 23.58 -4.66
CA ILE A 305 15.96 24.48 -3.50
C ILE A 305 16.16 25.89 -3.99
N ALA A 306 15.17 26.75 -3.74
CA ALA A 306 15.24 28.18 -4.00
C ALA A 306 15.57 28.94 -2.72
N SER A 307 16.49 29.89 -2.81
CA SER A 307 16.96 30.73 -1.71
C SER A 307 17.26 32.15 -2.21
N PRO A 308 17.52 33.12 -1.32
CA PRO A 308 17.93 34.46 -1.75
C PRO A 308 19.25 34.47 -2.53
N ALA A 309 20.14 33.50 -2.30
CA ALA A 309 21.40 33.34 -3.03
C ALA A 309 21.23 32.70 -4.42
N GLY A 310 20.01 32.28 -4.78
CA GLY A 310 19.70 31.59 -6.03
C GLY A 310 19.10 30.20 -5.81
N THR A 311 18.88 29.52 -6.94
CA THR A 311 18.13 28.26 -7.00
C THR A 311 19.00 27.17 -7.60
N ARG A 312 18.95 25.98 -7.01
CA ARG A 312 19.74 24.82 -7.42
C ARG A 312 18.89 23.55 -7.37
N SER A 313 19.18 22.60 -8.25
CA SER A 313 18.59 21.27 -8.22
C SER A 313 19.58 20.17 -7.91
N PHE A 314 19.05 19.05 -7.42
CA PHE A 314 19.77 17.83 -7.08
C PHE A 314 19.05 16.64 -7.68
N GLU A 315 19.80 15.66 -8.18
CA GLU A 315 19.29 14.45 -8.81
C GLU A 315 19.62 13.20 -7.99
N ASN A 316 18.66 12.28 -7.84
CA ASN A 316 18.90 10.95 -7.29
C ASN A 316 17.89 9.94 -7.86
N THR A 317 18.24 8.66 -7.89
CA THR A 317 17.36 7.57 -8.33
C THR A 317 17.07 6.62 -7.17
N MET A 318 15.83 6.67 -6.66
CA MET A 318 15.37 5.86 -5.54
C MET A 318 15.07 4.43 -5.97
N ARG A 319 15.44 3.45 -5.14
CA ARG A 319 15.14 2.02 -5.38
C ARG A 319 14.09 1.50 -4.41
N GLY A 320 12.84 1.47 -4.83
CA GLY A 320 11.71 1.03 -4.02
C GLY A 320 10.40 0.99 -4.80
N ASP A 321 9.32 0.63 -4.09
CA ASP A 321 7.97 0.78 -4.62
C ASP A 321 7.51 2.25 -4.62
N ARG A 322 6.34 2.52 -5.20
CA ARG A 322 5.78 3.88 -5.31
C ARG A 322 5.77 4.63 -3.99
N TRP A 323 5.43 3.96 -2.89
CA TRP A 323 5.37 4.58 -1.58
C TRP A 323 6.76 4.87 -1.01
N ALA A 324 7.66 3.89 -1.06
CA ALA A 324 9.03 4.03 -0.60
C ALA A 324 9.78 5.14 -1.36
N ASN A 325 9.58 5.25 -2.67
CA ASN A 325 10.19 6.28 -3.50
C ASN A 325 9.69 7.68 -3.10
N ARG A 326 8.36 7.86 -2.92
CA ARG A 326 7.77 9.12 -2.45
C ARG A 326 8.30 9.51 -1.07
N ARG A 327 8.37 8.57 -0.13
CA ARG A 327 8.84 8.83 1.23
C ARG A 327 10.31 9.22 1.26
N ARG A 328 11.17 8.47 0.57
CA ARG A 328 12.61 8.77 0.50
C ARG A 328 12.91 10.08 -0.23
N ALA A 329 12.11 10.43 -1.24
CA ALA A 329 12.21 11.73 -1.89
C ALA A 329 11.93 12.88 -0.91
N ALA A 330 10.89 12.76 -0.06
CA ALA A 330 10.59 13.76 0.97
C ALA A 330 11.67 13.81 2.07
N GLU A 331 12.16 12.66 2.53
CA GLU A 331 13.29 12.58 3.48
C GLU A 331 14.54 13.28 2.91
N TRP A 332 14.91 12.95 1.69
CA TRP A 332 16.08 13.53 1.03
C TRP A 332 15.94 15.04 0.77
N ALA A 333 14.74 15.51 0.43
CA ALA A 333 14.46 16.93 0.28
C ALA A 333 14.65 17.71 1.60
N LEU A 334 14.26 17.13 2.74
CA LEU A 334 14.51 17.73 4.06
C LEU A 334 16.00 17.71 4.43
N GLU A 335 16.74 16.67 4.09
CA GLU A 335 18.19 16.62 4.29
C GLU A 335 18.91 17.74 3.54
N LEU A 336 18.59 17.92 2.26
CA LEU A 336 19.15 18.98 1.42
C LEU A 336 18.75 20.38 1.94
N LEU A 337 17.50 20.55 2.37
CA LEU A 337 17.05 21.80 2.97
C LEU A 337 17.79 22.10 4.28
N LEU A 338 17.96 21.12 5.15
CA LEU A 338 18.69 21.28 6.41
C LEU A 338 20.15 21.70 6.15
N GLN A 339 20.79 21.10 5.14
CA GLN A 339 22.13 21.49 4.70
C GLN A 339 22.15 22.94 4.20
N GLN A 340 21.17 23.33 3.37
CA GLN A 340 21.05 24.71 2.87
C GLN A 340 20.93 25.72 4.02
N VAL A 341 20.03 25.48 4.97
CA VAL A 341 19.81 26.35 6.13
C VAL A 341 21.09 26.47 6.98
N ARG A 342 21.76 25.35 7.25
CA ARG A 342 23.00 25.35 8.06
C ARG A 342 24.20 26.00 7.37
N SER A 343 24.25 25.96 6.04
CA SER A 343 25.37 26.52 5.27
C SER A 343 25.39 28.05 5.17
N GLY A 344 24.40 28.75 5.77
CA GLY A 344 24.45 30.21 5.96
C GLY A 344 24.28 31.05 4.69
N GLY A 345 23.79 30.48 3.58
CA GLY A 345 23.54 31.21 2.33
C GLY A 345 22.35 32.19 2.36
N VAL A 346 21.91 32.62 3.54
CA VAL A 346 20.77 33.52 3.73
C VAL A 346 21.20 34.62 4.69
N GLU A 347 21.50 35.81 4.16
CA GLU A 347 21.77 36.98 5.00
C GLU A 347 20.54 37.29 5.86
N VAL A 348 20.74 37.26 7.17
CA VAL A 348 19.73 37.58 8.18
C VAL A 348 19.34 39.05 8.00
N LYS A 349 18.06 39.33 7.70
CA LYS A 349 17.53 40.70 7.75
C LYS A 349 17.67 41.22 9.18
N THR A 350 18.61 42.13 9.40
CA THR A 350 18.62 43.01 10.57
C THR A 350 17.38 43.90 10.50
N ALA A 351 16.61 43.91 11.60
CA ALA A 351 15.36 44.66 11.75
C ALA A 351 15.55 46.17 11.62
#